data_AF-A0A7K6BPH7-F1
#
_entry.id   AF-A0A7K6BPH7-F1
#
_cell.length_a   1.000
_cell.length_b   1.000
_cell.length_c   1.000
_cell.angle_alpha   90.00
_cell.angle_beta   90.00
_cell.angle_gamma   90.00
#
_symmetry.space_group_name_H-M   'P 1'
#
loop_
_entity.id
_entity.type
_entity.pdbx_description
1 polymer ?
#
loop_
_entity_poly.entity_id
_entity_poly.type
_entity_poly.pdbx_seq_one_letter_code
_entity_poly.pdbx_strand_id
1 'polypeptide(L)'
;PPQVSFTLELEFSCSVLLDRAEIMLQATSDSTEATPEDNVVELSVPIRYEPDLFLSSNTNLHRYEVHPLGTFTHSSGPEFTTTVKVQNLGCYPVQNVTLHMALPALGHRRATILSVTRVLADNATCELRPPPERSRVVPVPPEELLRTDR
;
A
#
# COMPACT_ATOMS: atom_id res chain seq x y z
N PRO A 1 16.58 -49.09 -9.70
CA PRO A 1 15.11 -49.05 -9.88
C PRO A 1 14.70 -47.88 -10.80
N PRO A 2 13.68 -48.05 -11.65
CA PRO A 2 13.12 -46.92 -12.40
C PRO A 2 12.49 -45.93 -11.42
N GLN A 3 12.75 -44.65 -11.62
CA GLN A 3 12.18 -43.55 -10.85
C GLN A 3 11.51 -42.61 -11.86
N VAL A 4 10.29 -42.17 -11.55
CA VAL A 4 9.57 -41.17 -12.33
C VAL A 4 9.44 -39.92 -11.49
N SER A 5 9.60 -38.75 -12.13
CA SER A 5 9.43 -37.44 -11.51
C SER A 5 8.32 -36.70 -12.23
N PHE A 6 7.49 -35.98 -11.47
CA PHE A 6 6.39 -35.18 -11.98
C PHE A 6 6.46 -33.78 -11.39
N THR A 7 6.04 -32.79 -12.18
CA THR A 7 5.83 -31.41 -11.74
C THR A 7 4.35 -31.13 -11.74
N LEU A 8 3.85 -30.55 -10.65
CA LEU A 8 2.46 -30.10 -10.51
C LEU A 8 2.45 -28.57 -10.52
N GLU A 9 1.73 -27.99 -11.47
CA GLU A 9 1.47 -26.55 -11.51
C GLU A 9 0.03 -26.30 -11.04
N LEU A 10 -0.12 -25.36 -10.12
CA LEU A 10 -1.39 -25.01 -9.50
C LEU A 10 -1.68 -23.54 -9.78
N GLU A 11 -2.87 -23.25 -10.30
CA GLU A 11 -3.38 -21.91 -10.47
C GLU A 11 -4.49 -21.66 -9.44
N PHE A 12 -4.41 -20.53 -8.75
CA PHE A 12 -5.36 -20.16 -7.70
C PHE A 12 -6.33 -19.10 -8.20
N SER A 13 -7.59 -19.20 -7.75
CA SER A 13 -8.64 -18.27 -8.14
C SER A 13 -8.41 -16.86 -7.57
N CYS A 14 -8.64 -15.84 -8.40
CA CYS A 14 -8.70 -14.45 -7.94
C CYS A 14 -9.95 -14.11 -7.11
N SER A 15 -10.99 -14.97 -7.14
CA SER A 15 -12.24 -14.74 -6.41
C SER A 15 -12.29 -15.44 -5.04
N VAL A 16 -11.47 -16.48 -4.86
CA VAL A 16 -11.42 -17.28 -3.63
C VAL A 16 -9.97 -17.46 -3.24
N LEU A 17 -9.56 -16.77 -2.18
CA LEU A 17 -8.20 -16.84 -1.65
C LEU A 17 -8.10 -18.02 -0.68
N LEU A 18 -7.16 -18.92 -0.94
CA LEU A 18 -6.84 -20.05 -0.08
C LEU A 18 -5.60 -19.71 0.73
N ASP A 19 -5.58 -20.03 2.01
CA ASP A 19 -4.39 -19.87 2.85
C ASP A 19 -3.39 -21.03 2.66
N ARG A 20 -3.89 -22.21 2.25
CA ARG A 20 -3.09 -23.43 2.04
C ARG A 20 -3.61 -24.26 0.88
N ALA A 21 -2.71 -25.01 0.25
CA ALA A 21 -3.03 -26.10 -0.67
C ALA A 21 -2.70 -27.44 -0.01
N GLU A 22 -3.71 -28.29 0.16
CA GLU A 22 -3.55 -29.66 0.65
C GLU A 22 -3.59 -30.63 -0.55
N ILE A 23 -2.54 -31.42 -0.71
CA ILE A 23 -2.35 -32.31 -1.85
C ILE A 23 -2.09 -33.72 -1.32
N MET A 24 -2.93 -34.68 -1.69
CA MET A 24 -2.72 -36.09 -1.41
C MET A 24 -2.30 -36.78 -2.71
N LEU A 25 -1.14 -37.42 -2.70
CA LEU A 25 -0.66 -38.23 -3.81
C LEU A 25 -0.65 -39.69 -3.37
N GLN A 26 -1.25 -40.56 -4.17
CA GLN A 26 -1.29 -41.99 -3.93
C GLN A 26 -0.77 -42.73 -5.15
N ALA A 27 0.22 -43.61 -4.94
CA ALA A 27 0.67 -44.57 -5.93
C ALA A 27 -0.19 -45.84 -5.85
N THR A 28 -0.58 -46.39 -7.00
CA THR A 28 -1.36 -47.64 -7.07
C THR A 28 -0.84 -48.53 -8.19
N SER A 29 -0.92 -49.86 -8.00
CA SER A 29 -0.61 -50.86 -9.03
C SER A 29 -1.65 -51.98 -9.04
N ASP A 30 -1.66 -52.80 -10.08
CA ASP A 30 -2.55 -53.97 -10.18
C ASP A 30 -2.08 -55.18 -9.34
N SER A 31 -0.95 -55.06 -8.63
CA SER A 31 -0.41 -56.12 -7.79
C SER A 31 -0.99 -56.10 -6.37
N THR A 32 -0.95 -57.23 -5.67
CA THR A 32 -1.35 -57.28 -4.26
C THR A 32 -0.21 -56.76 -3.39
N GLU A 33 -0.48 -55.72 -2.62
CA GLU A 33 0.53 -54.97 -1.88
C GLU A 33 0.51 -55.31 -0.39
N ALA A 34 1.69 -55.44 0.21
CA ALA A 34 1.81 -55.81 1.62
C ALA A 34 1.66 -54.60 2.56
N THR A 35 2.00 -53.39 2.09
CA THR A 35 2.07 -52.16 2.89
C THR A 35 1.42 -50.97 2.18
N PRO A 36 0.12 -51.02 1.83
CA PRO A 36 -0.53 -50.01 0.99
C PRO A 36 -0.47 -48.57 1.55
N GLU A 37 -0.25 -48.42 2.86
CA GLU A 37 -0.14 -47.13 3.55
C GLU A 37 1.12 -46.33 3.16
N ASP A 38 2.18 -47.00 2.67
CA ASP A 38 3.44 -46.34 2.29
C ASP A 38 3.41 -45.66 0.91
N ASN A 39 2.33 -45.88 0.17
CA ASN A 39 2.10 -45.32 -1.16
C ASN A 39 1.41 -43.95 -1.14
N VAL A 40 1.04 -43.45 0.04
CA VAL A 40 0.37 -42.16 0.21
C VAL A 40 1.33 -41.13 0.78
N VAL A 41 1.32 -39.93 0.19
CA VAL A 41 1.94 -38.75 0.78
C VAL A 41 0.96 -37.60 0.78
N GLU A 42 0.87 -36.91 1.92
CA GLU A 42 0.14 -35.67 2.07
C GLU A 42 1.11 -34.49 2.13
N LEU A 43 0.87 -33.48 1.30
CA LEU A 43 1.66 -32.26 1.20
C LEU A 43 0.77 -31.08 1.53
N SER A 44 1.29 -30.18 2.35
CA SER A 44 0.57 -29.02 2.82
C SER A 44 1.38 -27.75 2.60
N VAL A 45 0.96 -26.94 1.63
CA VAL A 45 1.73 -25.80 1.14
C VAL A 45 1.03 -24.49 1.51
N PRO A 46 1.65 -23.60 2.31
CA PRO A 46 1.07 -22.28 2.59
C PRO A 46 1.09 -21.40 1.35
N ILE A 47 -0.01 -20.70 1.10
CA ILE A 47 -0.15 -19.76 -0.01
C ILE A 47 -0.03 -18.34 0.55
N ARG A 48 0.78 -17.51 -0.11
CA ARG A 48 0.96 -16.10 0.21
C ARG A 48 0.57 -15.28 -1.01
N TYR A 49 -0.17 -14.20 -0.76
CA TYR A 49 -0.60 -13.25 -1.78
C TYR A 49 0.11 -11.92 -1.57
N GLU A 50 0.61 -11.34 -2.66
CA GLU A 50 1.20 -10.01 -2.67
C GLU A 50 0.26 -9.03 -3.38
N PRO A 51 -0.44 -8.15 -2.64
CA PRO A 51 -1.41 -7.24 -3.25
C PRO A 51 -0.70 -6.23 -4.15
N ASP A 52 -1.27 -5.99 -5.33
CA ASP A 52 -0.77 -4.98 -6.26
C ASP A 52 -1.59 -3.69 -6.10
N LEU A 53 -1.11 -2.83 -5.20
CA LEU A 53 -1.72 -1.53 -4.90
C LEU A 53 -0.89 -0.40 -5.50
N PHE A 54 -1.53 0.44 -6.29
CA PHE A 54 -0.93 1.62 -6.89
C PHE A 54 -1.44 2.91 -6.23
N LEU A 55 -0.51 3.74 -5.79
CA LEU A 55 -0.76 5.04 -5.18
C LEU A 55 -0.38 6.15 -6.16
N SER A 56 -1.31 7.07 -6.41
CA SER A 56 -1.04 8.27 -7.22
C SER A 56 -1.59 9.52 -6.55
N SER A 57 -0.98 10.66 -6.86
CA SER A 57 -1.42 11.96 -6.37
C SER A 57 -1.42 13.00 -7.47
N ASN A 58 -2.38 13.92 -7.45
CA ASN A 58 -2.44 15.06 -8.35
C ASN A 58 -2.81 16.33 -7.58
N THR A 59 -2.21 17.47 -7.90
CA THR A 59 -2.52 18.76 -7.28
C THR A 59 -2.84 19.80 -8.35
N ASN A 60 -3.72 20.74 -8.05
CA ASN A 60 -4.00 21.88 -8.94
C ASN A 60 -2.96 23.00 -8.82
N LEU A 61 -2.07 22.95 -7.83
CA LEU A 61 -1.00 23.91 -7.62
C LEU A 61 0.31 23.19 -7.25
N HIS A 62 1.29 23.25 -8.14
CA HIS A 62 2.61 22.64 -7.94
C HIS A 62 3.65 23.63 -7.40
N ARG A 63 3.43 24.93 -7.60
CA ARG A 63 4.34 26.00 -7.19
C ARG A 63 3.53 27.23 -6.82
N TYR A 64 3.91 27.86 -5.72
CA TYR A 64 3.39 29.16 -5.33
C TYR A 64 4.55 30.13 -5.07
N GLU A 65 4.52 31.29 -5.72
CA GLU A 65 5.49 32.35 -5.52
C GLU A 65 5.01 33.28 -4.41
N VAL A 66 5.79 33.37 -3.34
CA VAL A 66 5.48 34.24 -2.20
C VAL A 66 5.82 35.67 -2.59
N HIS A 67 4.82 36.55 -2.57
CA HIS A 67 5.05 37.98 -2.81
C HIS A 67 5.28 38.72 -1.48
N PRO A 68 5.97 39.88 -1.49
CA PRO A 68 6.22 40.67 -0.30
C PRO A 68 4.94 41.05 0.45
N LEU A 69 5.04 41.17 1.78
CA LEU A 69 3.96 41.63 2.67
C LEU A 69 3.35 42.95 2.16
N GLY A 70 2.02 43.00 2.05
CA GLY A 70 1.27 44.18 1.62
C GLY A 70 0.86 44.21 0.14
N THR A 71 1.21 43.18 -0.64
CA THR A 71 0.83 43.08 -2.07
C THR A 71 -0.48 42.30 -2.31
N PHE A 72 -1.01 41.60 -1.31
CA PHE A 72 -2.23 40.78 -1.44
C PHE A 72 -3.47 41.46 -0.83
N THR A 73 -4.59 41.35 -1.53
CA THR A 73 -5.93 41.75 -1.07
C THR A 73 -6.58 40.70 -0.16
N HIS A 74 -6.11 39.45 -0.21
CA HIS A 74 -6.57 38.34 0.61
C HIS A 74 -5.58 38.04 1.73
N SER A 75 -6.09 37.84 2.95
CA SER A 75 -5.30 37.61 4.16
C SER A 75 -4.70 36.21 4.27
N SER A 76 -5.17 35.27 3.45
CA SER A 76 -4.73 33.87 3.41
C SER A 76 -4.18 33.57 2.01
N GLY A 77 -3.12 32.76 1.93
CA GLY A 77 -2.51 32.33 0.66
C GLY A 77 -3.49 31.57 -0.25
N PRO A 78 -3.04 31.11 -1.44
CA PRO A 78 -3.92 30.44 -2.39
C PRO A 78 -4.46 29.13 -1.82
N GLU A 79 -5.72 28.83 -2.12
CA GLU A 79 -6.25 27.49 -1.93
C GLU A 79 -5.76 26.56 -3.04
N PHE A 80 -5.39 25.35 -2.64
CA PHE A 80 -5.06 24.28 -3.57
C PHE A 80 -5.66 22.97 -3.07
N THR A 81 -5.79 22.03 -3.99
CA THR A 81 -6.39 20.71 -3.76
C THR A 81 -5.42 19.65 -4.22
N THR A 82 -5.06 18.76 -3.30
CA THR A 82 -4.33 17.53 -3.59
C THR A 82 -5.28 16.36 -3.52
N THR A 83 -5.43 15.65 -4.62
CA THR A 83 -6.19 14.41 -4.72
C THR A 83 -5.23 13.23 -4.66
N VAL A 84 -5.51 12.28 -3.78
CA VAL A 84 -4.75 11.02 -3.66
C VAL A 84 -5.68 9.87 -4.05
N LYS A 85 -5.17 8.94 -4.86
CA LYS A 85 -5.91 7.78 -5.35
C LYS A 85 -5.15 6.51 -5.00
N VAL A 86 -5.86 5.54 -4.42
CA VAL A 86 -5.39 4.17 -4.21
C VAL A 86 -6.13 3.28 -5.21
N GLN A 87 -5.40 2.51 -6.00
CA GLN A 87 -5.95 1.61 -7.00
C GLN A 87 -5.46 0.19 -6.72
N ASN A 88 -6.35 -0.78 -6.80
CA ASN A 88 -5.97 -2.19 -6.82
C ASN A 88 -5.76 -2.60 -8.28
N LEU A 89 -4.51 -2.87 -8.65
CA LEU A 89 -4.15 -3.40 -9.97
C LEU A 89 -4.15 -4.93 -9.98
N GLY A 90 -4.21 -5.55 -8.80
CA GLY A 90 -4.31 -7.00 -8.64
C GLY A 90 -5.70 -7.54 -8.98
N CYS A 91 -5.78 -8.87 -9.16
CA CYS A 91 -7.02 -9.52 -9.56
C CYS A 91 -7.95 -9.88 -8.38
N TYR A 92 -7.44 -9.90 -7.15
CA TYR A 92 -8.21 -10.24 -5.95
C TYR A 92 -8.50 -9.01 -5.08
N PRO A 93 -9.64 -8.98 -4.36
CA PRO A 93 -10.01 -7.85 -3.54
C PRO A 93 -9.12 -7.73 -2.31
N VAL A 94 -8.65 -6.51 -2.02
CA VAL A 94 -7.89 -6.19 -0.81
C VAL A 94 -8.83 -5.47 0.18
N GLN A 95 -8.89 -5.97 1.41
CA GLN A 95 -9.74 -5.41 2.47
C GLN A 95 -8.89 -4.72 3.55
N ASN A 96 -9.52 -3.86 4.34
CA ASN A 96 -8.89 -3.18 5.48
C ASN A 96 -7.66 -2.33 5.11
N VAL A 97 -7.65 -1.77 3.91
CA VAL A 97 -6.58 -0.87 3.46
C VAL A 97 -6.62 0.43 4.28
N THR A 98 -5.51 0.77 4.92
CA THR A 98 -5.36 2.03 5.66
C THR A 98 -4.21 2.83 5.06
N LEU A 99 -4.49 4.06 4.65
CA LEU A 99 -3.49 4.99 4.13
C LEU A 99 -3.16 6.04 5.20
N HIS A 100 -1.90 6.10 5.61
CA HIS A 100 -1.38 7.17 6.49
C HIS A 100 -0.64 8.21 5.66
N MET A 101 -1.08 9.46 5.74
CA MET A 101 -0.46 10.58 5.03
C MET A 101 -0.01 11.65 6.02
N ALA A 102 1.23 12.10 5.87
CA ALA A 102 1.74 13.25 6.59
C ALA A 102 1.59 14.50 5.72
N LEU A 103 0.91 15.52 6.24
CA LEU A 103 0.78 16.82 5.58
C LEU A 103 1.65 17.84 6.32
N PRO A 104 2.45 18.66 5.61
CA PRO A 104 3.18 19.74 6.25
C PRO A 104 2.16 20.74 6.79
N ALA A 105 2.25 21.10 8.07
CA ALA A 105 1.35 22.07 8.71
C ALA A 105 2.11 23.24 9.34
N LEU A 106 3.29 22.97 9.91
CA LEU A 106 4.09 23.92 10.67
C LEU A 106 5.50 24.04 10.08
N GLY A 107 5.96 25.27 9.92
CA GLY A 107 7.33 25.63 9.56
C GLY A 107 8.20 26.03 10.76
N HIS A 108 9.27 26.78 10.49
CA HIS A 108 10.18 27.28 11.53
C HIS A 108 9.44 28.06 12.62
N ARG A 109 9.85 27.88 13.89
CA ARG A 109 9.19 28.47 15.08
C ARG A 109 7.68 28.19 15.17
N ARG A 110 7.20 27.07 14.60
CA ARG A 110 5.78 26.68 14.58
C ARG A 110 4.88 27.68 13.84
N ALA A 111 5.42 28.43 12.89
CA ALA A 111 4.59 29.23 11.99
C ALA A 111 3.71 28.28 11.14
N THR A 112 2.40 28.51 11.11
CA THR A 112 1.50 27.75 10.25
C THR A 112 1.81 28.05 8.79
N ILE A 113 2.15 27.02 8.01
CA ILE A 113 2.48 27.15 6.58
C ILE A 113 1.39 26.58 5.68
N LEU A 114 0.52 25.74 6.23
CA LEU A 114 -0.59 25.12 5.52
C LEU A 114 -1.70 24.79 6.52
N SER A 115 -2.94 25.04 6.11
CA SER A 115 -4.12 24.66 6.85
C SER A 115 -5.02 23.83 5.94
N VAL A 116 -5.47 22.67 6.44
CA VAL A 116 -6.44 21.84 5.73
C VAL A 116 -7.82 22.43 5.96
N THR A 117 -8.45 22.94 4.91
CA THR A 117 -9.79 23.55 4.99
C THR A 117 -10.91 22.52 4.85
N ARG A 118 -10.68 21.46 4.06
CA ARG A 118 -11.65 20.40 3.83
C ARG A 118 -10.96 19.09 3.47
N VAL A 119 -11.55 17.97 3.87
CA VAL A 119 -11.21 16.62 3.41
C VAL A 119 -12.44 16.05 2.70
N LEU A 120 -12.25 15.57 1.48
CA LEU A 120 -13.27 14.88 0.69
C LEU A 120 -12.79 13.46 0.44
N ALA A 121 -13.69 12.49 0.59
CA ALA A 121 -13.40 11.07 0.39
C ALA A 121 -14.48 10.44 -0.48
N ASP A 122 -14.07 9.53 -1.36
CA ASP A 122 -14.95 8.69 -2.16
C ASP A 122 -14.68 7.23 -1.78
N ASN A 123 -15.72 6.51 -1.34
CA ASN A 123 -15.64 5.14 -0.83
C ASN A 123 -14.58 4.91 0.27
N ALA A 124 -14.29 5.93 1.09
CA ALA A 124 -13.35 5.84 2.19
C ALA A 124 -13.78 6.73 3.36
N THR A 125 -13.31 6.39 4.56
CA THR A 125 -13.43 7.24 5.75
C THR A 125 -12.08 7.89 6.06
N CYS A 126 -12.07 9.19 6.32
CA CYS A 126 -10.85 9.94 6.62
C CYS A 126 -10.92 10.58 8.01
N GLU A 127 -9.80 10.54 8.73
CA GLU A 127 -9.61 11.24 10.00
C GLU A 127 -8.43 12.19 9.86
N LEU A 128 -8.68 13.50 10.02
CA LEU A 128 -7.61 14.49 10.08
C LEU A 128 -7.15 14.63 11.53
N ARG A 129 -5.87 14.37 11.78
CA ARG A 129 -5.25 14.55 13.10
C ARG A 129 -4.42 15.82 13.13
N PRO A 130 -4.53 16.63 14.22
CA PRO A 130 -3.67 17.80 14.38
C PRO A 130 -2.19 17.37 14.53
N PRO A 131 -1.24 18.25 14.18
CA PRO A 131 0.17 17.96 14.36
C PRO A 131 0.46 17.67 15.84
N PRO A 132 1.27 16.65 16.16
CA PRO A 132 1.54 16.27 17.55
C PRO A 132 2.21 17.42 18.30
N GLU A 133 1.76 17.71 19.53
CA GLU A 133 2.21 18.86 20.31
C GLU A 133 3.72 18.86 20.61
N ARG A 134 4.36 17.68 20.62
CA ARG A 134 5.76 17.47 21.02
C ARG A 134 6.72 17.13 19.89
N SER A 135 6.33 17.27 18.62
CA SER A 135 7.30 17.11 17.53
C SER A 135 8.31 18.27 17.56
N ARG A 136 9.58 17.95 17.85
CA ARG A 136 10.69 18.82 17.47
C ARG A 136 10.69 18.85 15.95
N VAL A 137 10.09 19.87 15.34
CA VAL A 137 10.23 20.13 13.91
C VAL A 137 11.70 20.45 13.70
N VAL A 138 12.49 19.47 13.26
CA VAL A 138 13.85 19.69 12.78
C VAL A 138 13.69 20.44 11.46
N PRO A 139 14.18 21.68 11.34
CA PRO A 139 14.17 22.37 10.06
C PRO A 139 14.96 21.52 9.07
N VAL A 140 14.31 21.08 7.99
CA VAL A 140 15.02 20.45 6.88
C VAL A 140 15.72 21.56 6.13
N PRO A 141 17.06 21.58 6.08
CA PRO A 141 17.80 22.59 5.34
C PRO A 141 17.43 22.55 3.85
N PRO A 142 17.40 23.70 3.14
CA PRO A 142 17.10 23.73 1.71
C PRO A 142 17.95 22.77 0.86
N GLU A 143 19.18 22.50 1.32
CA GLU A 143 20.14 21.60 0.67
C GLU A 143 19.71 20.12 0.71
N GLU A 144 18.91 19.72 1.71
CA GLU A 144 18.34 18.36 1.80
C GLU A 144 17.08 18.20 0.95
N LEU A 145 16.33 19.28 0.71
CA LEU A 145 15.16 19.27 -0.19
C LEU A 145 15.53 19.19 -1.68
N LEU A 146 16.79 19.51 -2.03
CA LEU A 146 17.33 19.40 -3.38
C LEU A 146 17.76 17.97 -3.74
N ARG A 147 17.75 17.03 -2.78
CA ARG A 147 18.06 15.61 -3.02
C ARG A 147 16.82 14.80 -3.35
N THR A 148 16.06 15.25 -4.34
CA THR A 148 15.16 14.36 -5.09
C THR A 148 15.83 14.09 -6.44
N ASP A 149 16.01 12.80 -6.72
CA ASP A 149 16.55 12.16 -7.92
C ASP A 149 18.08 12.01 -8.00
N ARG A 150 18.54 10.86 -7.48
CA ARG A 150 19.49 10.01 -8.20
C ARG A 150 19.12 8.55 -8.04
#